data_AF-A0A7V7X3C5-F1
#
_entry.id   AF-A0A7V7X3C5-F1
#
_cell.length_a   1.000
_cell.length_b   1.000
_cell.length_c   1.000
_cell.angle_alpha   90.00
_cell.angle_beta   90.00
_cell.angle_gamma   90.00
#
_symmetry.space_group_name_H-M   'P 1'
#
loop_
_entity.id
_entity.type
_entity.pdbx_description
1 polymer ?
#
loop_
_entity_poly.entity_id
_entity_poly.type
_entity_poly.pdbx_seq_one_letter_code
_entity_poly.pdbx_strand_id
1 'polypeptide(L)'
;MNESYFKDFANRLKERREDLDITYKKIVSETNLKKEWITFIESGNFDFAAEVYIKGILRQYAAQIQIDADEALKEYERIKEKINFIAEERYVEVKSFDANLHFSPREIIDFVITSKKDDVSVEVQGLEAEVKKKLLRERKINFAVMSSGLLLAVICLFYVFVDSSVDQSIPPDKKTSVISSTAMKAPVKKARWELAEPVLSDQQKALRGASEKRMEMDSTNKINNLKNASLKKDDILEPISVQEAALYLEHRISN
;
A
#
# COMPACT_ATOMS: atom_id res chain seq x y z
N MET A 1 7.94 -4.83 7.55
CA MET A 1 8.00 -6.27 7.20
C MET A 1 9.26 -6.57 6.38
N ASN A 2 10.44 -6.09 6.84
CA ASN A 2 11.66 -6.10 6.01
C ASN A 2 12.73 -7.14 6.39
N GLU A 3 12.50 -7.90 7.47
CA GLU A 3 13.45 -8.81 8.12
C GLU A 3 14.10 -9.82 7.15
N SER A 4 13.35 -10.35 6.18
CA SER A 4 13.87 -11.32 5.22
C SER A 4 14.99 -10.77 4.31
N TYR A 5 15.03 -9.47 4.04
CA TYR A 5 16.05 -8.86 3.16
C TYR A 5 17.35 -8.54 3.90
N PHE A 6 17.25 -8.30 5.21
CA PHE A 6 18.40 -7.99 6.07
C PHE A 6 18.95 -9.21 6.82
N LYS A 7 18.30 -10.38 6.73
CA LYS A 7 18.61 -11.61 7.48
C LYS A 7 20.11 -11.92 7.52
N ASP A 8 20.78 -11.98 6.37
CA ASP A 8 22.19 -12.41 6.31
C ASP A 8 23.14 -11.35 6.86
N PHE A 9 22.77 -10.07 6.79
CA PHE A 9 23.50 -8.95 7.40
C PHE A 9 23.32 -8.96 8.93
N ALA A 10 22.08 -9.10 9.40
CA ALA A 10 21.73 -9.22 10.81
C ALA A 10 22.37 -10.44 11.48
N ASN A 11 22.42 -11.58 10.79
CA ASN A 11 23.12 -12.78 11.26
C ASN A 11 24.62 -12.51 11.46
N ARG A 12 25.34 -11.94 10.48
CA ARG A 12 26.77 -11.63 10.64
C ARG A 12 27.04 -10.61 11.76
N LEU A 13 26.17 -9.61 11.90
CA LEU A 13 26.23 -8.65 13.01
C LEU A 13 26.10 -9.35 14.37
N LYS A 14 25.19 -10.32 14.48
CA LYS A 14 25.00 -11.16 15.67
C LYS A 14 26.17 -12.12 15.91
N GLU A 15 26.57 -12.87 14.90
CA GLU A 15 27.67 -13.85 14.94
C GLU A 15 28.94 -13.16 15.45
N ARG A 16 29.31 -12.02 14.88
CA ARG A 16 30.46 -11.21 15.32
C ARG A 16 30.34 -10.70 16.77
N ARG A 17 29.13 -10.45 17.27
CA ARG A 17 28.92 -10.11 18.68
C ARG A 17 29.17 -11.32 19.59
N GLU A 18 28.74 -12.51 19.15
CA GLU A 18 28.85 -13.77 19.89
C GLU A 18 30.30 -14.30 19.87
N ASP A 19 31.03 -14.15 18.76
CA ASP A 19 32.48 -14.40 18.62
C ASP A 19 33.35 -13.57 19.60
N LEU A 20 32.82 -12.46 20.10
CA LEU A 20 33.49 -11.55 21.03
C LEU A 20 33.00 -11.68 22.48
N ASP A 21 32.14 -12.68 22.78
CA ASP A 21 31.45 -12.86 24.07
C ASP A 21 30.67 -11.61 24.55
N ILE A 22 30.27 -10.72 23.63
CA ILE A 22 29.61 -9.47 23.97
C ILE A 22 28.13 -9.72 24.25
N THR A 23 27.75 -9.65 25.53
CA THR A 23 26.34 -9.71 25.92
C THR A 23 25.60 -8.41 25.59
N TYR A 24 24.30 -8.47 25.34
CA TYR A 24 23.46 -7.27 25.21
C TYR A 24 23.58 -6.33 26.43
N LYS A 25 23.76 -6.88 27.63
CA LYS A 25 23.92 -6.08 28.86
C LYS A 25 25.17 -5.19 28.78
N LYS A 26 26.29 -5.71 28.25
CA LYS A 26 27.54 -4.96 28.05
C LYS A 26 27.32 -3.78 27.11
N ILE A 27 26.74 -4.01 25.93
CA ILE A 27 26.42 -2.94 24.95
C ILE A 27 25.51 -1.88 25.57
N VAL A 28 24.47 -2.28 26.32
CA VAL A 28 23.51 -1.38 26.98
C VAL A 28 24.13 -0.62 28.18
N SER A 29 25.28 -1.04 28.71
CA SER A 29 26.04 -0.28 29.72
C SER A 29 27.16 0.59 29.13
N GLU A 30 27.70 0.22 27.96
CA GLU A 30 28.79 0.94 27.28
C GLU A 30 28.29 1.90 26.19
N THR A 31 26.97 1.92 25.94
CA THR A 31 26.27 2.85 25.03
C THR A 31 24.92 3.25 25.63
N ASN A 32 24.29 4.29 25.06
CA ASN A 32 22.91 4.66 25.38
C ASN A 32 21.87 3.87 24.53
N LEU A 33 22.24 2.72 23.97
CA LEU A 33 21.32 1.88 23.19
C LEU A 33 20.38 1.09 24.10
N LYS A 34 19.12 0.94 23.66
CA LYS A 34 18.15 0.06 24.31
C LYS A 34 18.33 -1.39 23.85
N LYS A 35 18.09 -2.35 24.75
CA LYS A 35 18.17 -3.80 24.46
C LYS A 35 17.25 -4.21 23.30
N GLU A 36 16.10 -3.55 23.20
CA GLU A 36 15.10 -3.78 22.15
C GLU A 36 15.67 -3.42 20.77
N TRP A 37 16.43 -2.33 20.66
CA TRP A 37 17.06 -1.91 19.39
C TRP A 37 18.15 -2.87 18.93
N ILE A 38 18.92 -3.44 19.86
CA ILE A 38 19.90 -4.49 19.56
C ILE A 38 19.18 -5.74 19.03
N THR A 39 18.12 -6.16 19.73
CA THR A 39 17.27 -7.28 19.30
C THR A 39 16.70 -7.07 17.89
N PHE A 40 16.25 -5.85 17.55
CA PHE A 40 15.74 -5.54 16.23
C PHE A 40 16.83 -5.55 15.14
N ILE A 41 18.02 -5.02 15.40
CA ILE A 41 19.15 -5.10 14.46
C ILE A 41 19.52 -6.55 14.17
N GLU A 42 19.65 -7.39 15.21
CA GLU A 42 20.00 -8.81 15.08
C GLU A 42 18.85 -9.69 14.56
N SER A 43 17.61 -9.17 14.50
CA SER A 43 16.49 -9.81 13.79
C SER A 43 16.28 -9.27 12.37
N GLY A 44 17.13 -8.36 11.88
CA GLY A 44 16.97 -7.70 10.58
C GLY A 44 15.78 -6.72 10.51
N ASN A 45 15.18 -6.37 11.64
CA ASN A 45 14.08 -5.43 11.71
C ASN A 45 14.62 -4.00 11.77
N PHE A 46 14.47 -3.27 10.66
CA PHE A 46 14.84 -1.87 10.53
C PHE A 46 13.63 -0.96 10.32
N ASP A 47 12.46 -1.36 10.83
CA ASP A 47 11.19 -0.63 10.68
C ASP A 47 10.76 0.08 11.99
N PHE A 48 11.54 -0.04 13.07
CA PHE A 48 11.18 0.41 14.42
C PHE A 48 11.43 1.90 14.72
N ALA A 49 12.13 2.62 13.84
CA ALA A 49 12.48 4.03 14.02
C ALA A 49 12.68 4.74 12.67
N ALA A 50 12.81 6.07 12.67
CA ALA A 50 13.20 6.81 11.47
C ALA A 50 14.67 6.57 11.11
N GLU A 51 14.99 6.61 9.81
CA GLU A 51 16.29 6.18 9.25
C GLU A 51 17.52 6.83 9.90
N VAL A 52 17.47 8.12 10.23
CA VAL A 52 18.58 8.83 10.88
C VAL A 52 18.93 8.20 12.24
N TYR A 53 17.92 7.77 13.01
CA TYR A 53 18.15 7.05 14.26
C TYR A 53 18.66 5.63 14.01
N ILE A 54 18.15 4.91 13.01
CA ILE A 54 18.64 3.58 12.64
C ILE A 54 20.14 3.63 12.32
N LYS A 55 20.58 4.58 11.49
CA LYS A 55 21.99 4.77 11.16
C LYS A 55 22.83 5.13 12.40
N GLY A 56 22.31 5.97 13.29
CA GLY A 56 22.96 6.32 14.56
C GLY A 56 23.06 5.15 15.56
N ILE A 57 22.08 4.26 15.60
CA ILE A 57 22.08 3.05 16.44
C ILE A 57 23.04 2.01 15.84
N LEU A 58 22.95 1.75 14.53
CA LEU A 58 23.80 0.80 13.82
C LEU A 58 25.28 1.18 13.91
N ARG A 59 25.62 2.47 13.80
CA ARG A 59 27.00 2.97 13.99
C ARG A 59 27.53 2.72 15.41
N GLN A 60 26.72 2.98 16.44
CA GLN A 60 27.09 2.68 17.83
C GLN A 60 27.25 1.17 18.05
N TYR A 61 26.35 0.35 17.50
CA TYR A 61 26.40 -1.10 17.62
C TYR A 61 27.65 -1.70 16.92
N ALA A 62 27.91 -1.31 15.67
CA ALA A 62 29.07 -1.78 14.89
C ALA A 62 30.41 -1.47 15.59
N ALA A 63 30.53 -0.27 16.18
CA ALA A 63 31.70 0.12 16.96
C ALA A 63 31.92 -0.78 18.20
N GLN A 64 30.86 -1.19 18.89
CA GLN A 64 30.94 -2.09 20.05
C GLN A 64 31.38 -3.50 19.67
N ILE A 65 30.96 -4.01 18.50
CA ILE A 65 31.32 -5.34 18.00
C ILE A 65 32.55 -5.34 17.06
N GLN A 66 33.30 -4.24 17.06
CA GLN A 66 34.57 -4.09 16.33
C GLN A 66 34.43 -4.45 14.83
N ILE A 67 33.43 -3.85 14.17
CA ILE A 67 33.27 -3.78 12.71
C ILE A 67 33.41 -2.31 12.28
N ASP A 68 33.92 -2.05 11.08
CA ASP A 68 33.87 -0.71 10.49
C ASP A 68 32.41 -0.24 10.35
N ALA A 69 32.08 0.83 11.07
CA ALA A 69 30.72 1.32 11.16
C ALA A 69 30.22 1.96 9.86
N ASP A 70 31.11 2.49 9.01
CA ASP A 70 30.74 3.08 7.73
C ASP A 70 30.64 2.01 6.63
N GLU A 71 31.36 0.88 6.71
CA GLU A 71 31.06 -0.31 5.91
C GLU A 71 29.70 -0.92 6.27
N ALA A 72 29.39 -1.08 7.57
CA ALA A 72 28.09 -1.57 8.03
C ALA A 72 26.94 -0.67 7.57
N LEU A 73 27.13 0.66 7.55
CA LEU A 73 26.16 1.61 7.00
C LEU A 73 26.01 1.47 5.48
N LYS A 74 27.11 1.39 4.71
CA LYS A 74 27.07 1.17 3.25
C LYS A 74 26.41 -0.14 2.86
N GLU A 75 26.49 -1.19 3.69
CA GLU A 75 25.74 -2.43 3.45
C GLU A 75 24.24 -2.26 3.76
N TYR A 76 23.88 -1.67 4.89
CA TYR A 76 22.48 -1.34 5.21
C TYR A 76 21.82 -0.50 4.09
N GLU A 77 22.53 0.51 3.57
CA GLU A 77 22.06 1.38 2.48
C GLU A 77 21.86 0.60 1.18
N ARG A 78 22.84 -0.19 0.72
CA ARG A 78 22.72 -1.04 -0.48
C ARG A 78 21.56 -2.04 -0.40
N ILE A 79 21.32 -2.65 0.76
CA ILE A 79 20.18 -3.55 0.96
C ILE A 79 18.86 -2.76 0.86
N LYS A 80 18.80 -1.56 1.44
CA LYS A 80 17.61 -0.70 1.41
C LYS A 80 17.29 -0.19 0.00
N GLU A 81 18.29 0.25 -0.75
CA GLU A 81 18.15 0.64 -2.16
C GLU A 81 17.59 -0.52 -3.00
N LYS A 82 18.10 -1.74 -2.80
CA LYS A 82 17.60 -2.95 -3.46
C LYS A 82 16.13 -3.25 -3.11
N ILE A 83 15.71 -3.05 -1.85
CA ILE A 83 14.30 -3.19 -1.45
C ILE A 83 13.42 -2.16 -2.16
N ASN A 84 13.85 -0.90 -2.22
CA ASN A 84 13.12 0.18 -2.89
C ASN A 84 12.96 -0.11 -4.38
N PHE A 85 14.04 -0.48 -5.07
CA PHE A 85 14.02 -0.83 -6.50
C PHE A 85 13.03 -1.98 -6.80
N ILE A 86 13.08 -3.07 -6.00
CA ILE A 86 12.16 -4.21 -6.13
C ILE A 86 10.71 -3.83 -5.77
N ALA A 87 10.48 -2.78 -4.99
CA ALA A 87 9.13 -2.23 -4.76
C ALA A 87 8.64 -1.38 -5.94
N GLU A 88 9.52 -0.57 -6.55
CA GLU A 88 9.21 0.28 -7.70
C GLU A 88 8.92 -0.54 -8.97
N GLU A 89 9.74 -1.54 -9.31
CA GLU A 89 9.49 -2.44 -10.45
C GLU A 89 8.12 -3.12 -10.34
N ARG A 90 7.80 -3.69 -9.17
CA ARG A 90 6.50 -4.35 -8.93
C ARG A 90 5.34 -3.36 -8.93
N TYR A 91 5.55 -2.09 -8.57
CA TYR A 91 4.51 -1.06 -8.67
C TYR A 91 4.25 -0.63 -10.13
N VAL A 92 5.27 -0.67 -11.00
CA VAL A 92 5.09 -0.51 -12.46
C VAL A 92 4.35 -1.71 -13.05
N GLU A 93 4.70 -2.94 -12.64
CA GLU A 93 4.02 -4.16 -13.09
C GLU A 93 2.53 -4.18 -12.70
N VAL A 94 2.21 -3.93 -11.42
CA VAL A 94 0.82 -3.90 -10.92
C VAL A 94 -0.01 -2.81 -11.60
N LYS A 95 0.58 -1.67 -12.01
CA LYS A 95 -0.12 -0.64 -12.80
C LYS A 95 -0.57 -1.10 -14.19
N SER A 96 -0.07 -2.23 -14.69
CA SER A 96 -0.55 -2.86 -15.93
C SER A 96 -1.73 -3.82 -15.73
N PHE A 97 -2.14 -4.08 -14.47
CA PHE A 97 -3.15 -5.08 -14.12
C PHE A 97 -4.39 -4.43 -13.47
N ASP A 98 -5.40 -4.16 -14.30
CA ASP A 98 -6.74 -3.61 -13.98
C ASP A 98 -6.83 -2.56 -12.84
N ALA A 99 -6.87 -1.28 -13.26
CA ALA A 99 -6.87 -0.08 -12.40
C ALA A 99 -8.12 0.13 -11.50
N ASN A 100 -8.90 -0.92 -11.22
CA ASN A 100 -10.12 -0.86 -10.40
C ASN A 100 -10.01 -1.60 -9.04
N LEU A 101 -8.94 -2.34 -8.76
CA LEU A 101 -8.73 -2.95 -7.43
C LEU A 101 -7.86 -2.04 -6.55
N HIS A 102 -8.50 -1.31 -5.64
CA HIS A 102 -7.89 -0.28 -4.80
C HIS A 102 -7.16 -0.87 -3.56
N PHE A 103 -6.16 -1.73 -3.79
CA PHE A 103 -5.32 -2.26 -2.71
C PHE A 103 -4.35 -1.21 -2.16
N SER A 104 -4.13 -1.25 -0.84
CA SER A 104 -3.03 -0.55 -0.19
C SER A 104 -1.68 -1.16 -0.61
N PRO A 105 -0.62 -0.37 -0.82
CA PRO A 105 0.73 -0.89 -1.11
C PRO A 105 1.28 -1.88 -0.07
N ARG A 106 0.71 -1.92 1.14
CA ARG A 106 1.04 -2.91 2.18
C ARG A 106 0.40 -4.27 1.92
N GLU A 107 -0.87 -4.31 1.52
CA GLU A 107 -1.65 -5.55 1.34
C GLU A 107 -1.09 -6.44 0.22
N ILE A 108 -0.58 -5.81 -0.84
CA ILE A 108 0.08 -6.49 -1.97
C ILE A 108 1.36 -7.21 -1.53
N ILE A 109 2.12 -6.63 -0.59
CA ILE A 109 3.38 -7.19 -0.10
C ILE A 109 3.11 -8.44 0.74
N ASP A 110 2.17 -8.36 1.69
CA ASP A 110 1.75 -9.48 2.54
C ASP A 110 1.20 -10.66 1.71
N PHE A 111 0.38 -10.39 0.69
CA PHE A 111 -0.21 -11.42 -0.19
C PHE A 111 0.84 -12.18 -1.02
N VAL A 112 1.85 -11.49 -1.55
CA VAL A 112 2.91 -12.13 -2.33
C VAL A 112 3.90 -12.90 -1.44
N ILE A 113 4.22 -12.38 -0.24
CA ILE A 113 5.11 -13.09 0.70
C ILE A 113 4.45 -14.36 1.25
N THR A 114 3.16 -14.32 1.59
CA THR A 114 2.43 -15.53 2.03
C THR A 114 2.34 -16.59 0.92
N SER A 115 2.29 -16.18 -0.35
CA SER A 115 2.26 -17.08 -1.51
C SER A 115 3.60 -17.77 -1.81
N LYS A 116 4.73 -17.32 -1.26
CA LYS A 116 6.08 -17.91 -1.50
C LYS A 116 6.57 -18.82 -0.36
N LYS A 117 5.66 -19.40 0.43
CA LYS A 117 6.06 -20.26 1.56
C LYS A 117 6.39 -21.71 1.16
N ASP A 118 5.86 -22.17 0.03
CA ASP A 118 5.99 -23.55 -0.44
C ASP A 118 6.97 -23.65 -1.62
N ASP A 119 8.26 -23.45 -1.35
CA ASP A 119 9.33 -23.48 -2.36
C ASP A 119 10.32 -24.63 -2.08
N VAL A 120 9.99 -25.84 -2.58
CA VAL A 120 10.97 -26.90 -2.81
C VAL A 120 11.69 -26.56 -4.10
N SER A 121 13.03 -26.54 -4.07
CA SER A 121 13.88 -26.16 -5.21
C SER A 121 13.54 -26.93 -6.49
N VAL A 122 12.91 -26.26 -7.46
CA VAL A 122 12.58 -26.82 -8.78
C VAL A 122 13.19 -25.99 -9.91
N GLU A 123 13.66 -26.70 -10.92
CA GLU A 123 14.36 -26.21 -12.10
C GLU A 123 13.50 -25.22 -12.93
N VAL A 124 13.99 -23.98 -13.06
CA VAL A 124 13.21 -22.81 -13.53
C VAL A 124 12.59 -22.99 -14.93
N GLN A 125 13.18 -23.85 -15.78
CA GLN A 125 12.73 -24.06 -17.16
C GLN A 125 11.36 -24.76 -17.27
N GLY A 126 10.93 -25.52 -16.25
CA GLY A 126 9.62 -26.18 -16.26
C GLY A 126 8.45 -25.23 -15.97
N LEU A 127 8.66 -24.22 -15.12
CA LEU A 127 7.59 -23.46 -14.47
C LEU A 127 6.82 -22.56 -15.46
N GLU A 128 7.53 -21.94 -16.42
CA GLU A 128 6.89 -21.14 -17.46
C GLU A 128 5.88 -21.94 -18.30
N ALA A 129 6.22 -23.18 -18.65
CA ALA A 129 5.36 -24.03 -19.47
C ALA A 129 4.09 -24.43 -18.70
N GLU A 130 4.20 -24.65 -17.39
CA GLU A 130 3.08 -25.00 -16.53
C GLU A 130 2.14 -23.80 -16.28
N VAL A 131 2.70 -22.61 -16.05
CA VAL A 131 1.94 -21.35 -15.95
C VAL A 131 1.24 -21.00 -17.26
N LYS A 132 1.93 -21.10 -18.41
CA LYS A 132 1.34 -20.89 -19.74
C LYS A 132 0.21 -21.89 -20.02
N LYS A 133 0.32 -23.16 -19.59
CA LYS A 133 -0.76 -24.16 -19.68
C LYS A 133 -1.98 -23.82 -18.79
N LYS A 134 -1.78 -23.27 -17.59
CA LYS A 134 -2.90 -22.80 -16.73
C LYS A 134 -3.64 -21.62 -17.37
N LEU A 135 -2.92 -20.56 -17.73
CA LEU A 135 -3.51 -19.33 -18.31
C LEU A 135 -4.26 -19.60 -19.63
N LEU A 136 -3.74 -20.52 -20.47
CA LEU A 136 -4.43 -20.94 -21.70
C LEU A 136 -5.67 -21.81 -21.46
N ARG A 137 -5.81 -22.44 -20.28
CA ARG A 137 -7.01 -23.22 -19.93
C ARG A 137 -8.20 -22.30 -19.62
N GLU A 138 -7.96 -21.22 -18.88
CA GLU A 138 -9.01 -20.26 -18.51
C GLU A 138 -9.45 -19.42 -19.72
N ARG A 139 -8.52 -18.96 -20.57
CA ARG A 139 -8.87 -18.27 -21.84
C ARG A 139 -9.72 -19.14 -22.78
N LYS A 140 -9.58 -20.47 -22.76
CA LYS A 140 -10.39 -21.37 -23.62
C LYS A 140 -11.86 -21.41 -23.21
N ILE A 141 -12.19 -21.30 -21.93
CA ILE A 141 -13.59 -21.29 -21.46
C ILE A 141 -14.29 -20.02 -21.96
N ASN A 142 -13.66 -18.86 -21.78
CA ASN A 142 -14.24 -17.58 -22.21
C ASN A 142 -14.37 -17.48 -23.73
N PHE A 143 -13.41 -18.01 -24.51
CA PHE A 143 -13.53 -18.09 -25.97
C PHE A 143 -14.67 -19.02 -26.42
N ALA A 144 -14.87 -20.16 -25.76
CA ALA A 144 -15.97 -21.07 -26.08
C ALA A 144 -17.34 -20.39 -25.87
N VAL A 145 -17.55 -19.75 -24.72
CA VAL A 145 -18.81 -19.05 -24.38
C VAL A 145 -19.07 -17.86 -25.33
N MET A 146 -18.04 -17.08 -25.68
CA MET A 146 -18.19 -16.00 -26.66
C MET A 146 -18.54 -16.53 -28.06
N SER A 147 -17.94 -17.66 -28.47
CA SER A 147 -18.22 -18.26 -29.79
C SER A 147 -19.63 -18.84 -29.92
N SER A 148 -20.17 -19.47 -28.86
CA SER A 148 -21.54 -20.00 -28.87
C SER A 148 -22.59 -18.87 -28.84
N GLY A 149 -22.33 -17.79 -28.07
CA GLY A 149 -23.18 -16.60 -28.09
C GLY A 149 -23.25 -15.93 -29.46
N LEU A 150 -22.11 -15.79 -30.14
CA LEU A 150 -22.06 -15.24 -31.50
C LEU A 150 -22.81 -16.13 -32.51
N LEU A 151 -22.63 -17.45 -32.43
CA LEU A 151 -23.26 -18.40 -33.35
C LEU A 151 -24.79 -18.45 -33.16
N LEU A 152 -25.28 -18.36 -31.92
CA LEU A 152 -26.72 -18.21 -31.64
C LEU A 152 -27.27 -16.88 -32.18
N ALA A 153 -26.53 -15.77 -32.04
CA ALA A 153 -26.96 -14.47 -32.57
C ALA A 153 -27.11 -14.49 -34.10
N VAL A 154 -26.17 -15.13 -34.82
CA VAL A 154 -26.25 -15.32 -36.28
C VAL A 154 -27.45 -16.19 -36.67
N ILE A 155 -27.74 -17.26 -35.93
CA ILE A 155 -28.92 -18.11 -36.18
C ILE A 155 -30.23 -17.32 -35.95
N CYS A 156 -30.33 -16.53 -34.88
CA CYS A 156 -31.50 -15.67 -34.64
C CYS A 156 -31.70 -14.64 -35.77
N LEU A 157 -30.63 -14.01 -36.26
CA LEU A 157 -30.71 -13.10 -37.40
C LEU A 157 -31.17 -13.81 -38.68
N PHE A 158 -30.71 -15.04 -38.92
CA PHE A 158 -31.16 -15.84 -40.05
C PHE A 158 -32.66 -16.15 -39.98
N TYR A 159 -33.19 -16.54 -38.82
CA TYR A 159 -34.64 -16.78 -38.66
C TYR A 159 -35.46 -15.51 -38.89
N VAL A 160 -35.05 -14.35 -38.34
CA VAL A 160 -35.75 -13.07 -38.58
C VAL A 160 -35.74 -12.69 -40.07
N PHE A 161 -34.65 -12.97 -40.79
CA PHE A 161 -34.52 -12.69 -42.23
C PHE A 161 -35.37 -13.64 -43.09
N VAL A 162 -35.48 -14.92 -42.70
CA VAL A 162 -36.34 -15.90 -43.40
C VAL A 162 -37.82 -15.62 -43.15
N ASP A 163 -38.22 -15.27 -41.93
CA ASP A 163 -39.62 -14.98 -41.59
C ASP A 163 -40.13 -13.72 -42.32
N SER A 164 -39.27 -12.69 -42.42
CA SER A 164 -39.52 -11.49 -43.25
C SER A 164 -39.42 -11.71 -44.77
N SER A 165 -39.13 -12.93 -45.22
CA SER A 165 -39.16 -13.32 -46.65
C SER A 165 -40.49 -13.99 -47.07
N VAL A 166 -41.44 -14.21 -46.15
CA VAL A 166 -42.73 -14.88 -46.43
C VAL A 166 -43.86 -13.86 -46.65
N ASP A 167 -43.79 -13.10 -47.74
CA ASP A 167 -44.93 -12.30 -48.21
C ASP A 167 -45.78 -13.13 -49.20
N GLN A 168 -46.85 -13.76 -48.70
CA GLN A 168 -47.79 -14.53 -49.53
C GLN A 168 -48.82 -13.63 -50.20
N SER A 169 -48.73 -13.54 -51.53
CA SER A 169 -49.64 -12.81 -52.38
C SER A 169 -51.10 -13.33 -52.33
N ILE A 170 -52.01 -12.53 -51.76
CA ILE A 170 -53.46 -12.72 -51.85
C ILE A 170 -54.13 -11.39 -52.25
N PRO A 171 -55.04 -11.35 -53.24
CA PRO A 171 -55.55 -10.11 -53.83
C PRO A 171 -56.72 -9.45 -53.04
N PRO A 172 -57.04 -8.16 -53.31
CA PRO A 172 -57.93 -7.37 -52.46
C PRO A 172 -59.40 -7.23 -52.92
N ASP A 173 -60.34 -7.60 -52.05
CA ASP A 173 -61.67 -6.99 -51.86
C ASP A 173 -62.29 -7.60 -50.58
N LYS A 174 -63.24 -7.01 -49.83
CA LYS A 174 -64.05 -5.81 -50.08
C LYS A 174 -64.40 -5.10 -48.75
N LYS A 175 -64.94 -3.89 -48.88
CA LYS A 175 -65.67 -3.08 -47.86
C LYS A 175 -66.80 -3.92 -47.20
N THR A 176 -67.36 -3.66 -46.01
CA THR A 176 -67.40 -2.50 -45.08
C THR A 176 -67.86 -3.05 -43.68
N SER A 177 -68.24 -2.35 -42.58
CA SER A 177 -68.42 -0.94 -42.15
C SER A 177 -68.74 -0.90 -40.64
N VAL A 178 -68.31 0.16 -39.90
CA VAL A 178 -69.09 0.83 -38.80
C VAL A 178 -69.30 -0.01 -37.50
N ILE A 179 -69.41 0.48 -36.24
CA ILE A 179 -69.57 1.80 -35.58
C ILE A 179 -68.65 1.87 -34.32
N SER A 180 -68.39 3.07 -33.77
CA SER A 180 -68.29 3.40 -32.32
C SER A 180 -67.19 2.75 -31.42
N SER A 181 -66.68 3.38 -30.35
CA SER A 181 -66.72 4.80 -29.90
C SER A 181 -65.76 5.01 -28.71
N THR A 182 -65.76 6.24 -28.18
CA THR A 182 -65.31 6.64 -26.83
C THR A 182 -63.83 7.00 -26.69
N ALA A 183 -63.58 8.30 -26.64
CA ALA A 183 -62.29 8.86 -26.25
C ALA A 183 -62.17 8.90 -24.72
N MET A 184 -60.98 8.56 -24.20
CA MET A 184 -60.57 9.00 -22.86
C MET A 184 -59.11 9.47 -22.89
N LYS A 185 -58.92 10.78 -22.79
CA LYS A 185 -57.62 11.36 -22.44
C LYS A 185 -57.43 11.20 -20.92
N ALA A 186 -56.35 10.53 -20.51
CA ALA A 186 -55.88 10.54 -19.13
C ALA A 186 -54.47 11.19 -19.08
N PRO A 187 -54.13 11.97 -18.03
CA PRO A 187 -52.97 12.87 -18.08
C PRO A 187 -51.64 12.19 -17.71
N VAL A 188 -50.57 12.63 -18.38
CA VAL A 188 -49.18 12.32 -18.01
C VAL A 188 -48.86 12.99 -16.66
N LYS A 189 -48.80 12.20 -15.59
CA LYS A 189 -48.26 12.66 -14.31
C LYS A 189 -46.72 12.66 -14.36
N LYS A 190 -46.10 13.84 -14.38
CA LYS A 190 -44.66 13.98 -14.12
C LYS A 190 -44.37 13.48 -12.69
N ALA A 191 -43.48 12.51 -12.56
CA ALA A 191 -42.89 12.13 -11.28
C ALA A 191 -41.93 13.22 -10.81
N ARG A 192 -42.45 14.25 -10.13
CA ARG A 192 -41.67 15.24 -9.40
C ARG A 192 -41.13 14.58 -8.14
N TRP A 193 -39.88 14.13 -8.19
CA TRP A 193 -39.14 13.71 -7.01
C TRP A 193 -38.86 14.94 -6.16
N GLU A 194 -39.63 15.13 -5.09
CA GLU A 194 -39.24 16.07 -4.05
C GLU A 194 -38.22 15.38 -3.15
N LEU A 195 -37.05 15.99 -3.04
CA LEU A 195 -36.02 15.58 -2.08
C LEU A 195 -36.58 15.81 -0.66
N ALA A 196 -37.12 14.75 -0.07
CA ALA A 196 -37.40 14.71 1.34
C ALA A 196 -36.07 14.78 2.09
N GLU A 197 -35.71 15.97 2.59
CA GLU A 197 -34.62 16.11 3.54
C GLU A 197 -34.89 15.18 4.72
N PRO A 198 -33.92 14.34 5.16
CA PRO A 198 -34.14 13.45 6.27
C PRO A 198 -34.36 14.29 7.53
N VAL A 199 -35.58 14.24 8.08
CA VAL A 199 -35.96 14.93 9.31
C VAL A 199 -35.19 14.31 10.48
N LEU A 200 -33.98 14.83 10.68
CA LEU A 200 -33.06 14.40 11.72
C LEU A 200 -33.74 14.63 13.08
N SER A 201 -33.89 13.57 13.87
CA SER A 201 -34.57 13.67 15.16
C SER A 201 -33.78 14.58 16.10
N ASP A 202 -34.46 15.24 17.04
CA ASP A 202 -33.79 16.21 17.91
C ASP A 202 -32.73 15.55 18.83
N GLN A 203 -32.85 14.23 19.07
CA GLN A 203 -31.78 13.42 19.67
C GLN A 203 -30.53 13.34 18.79
N GLN A 204 -30.66 13.19 17.47
CA GLN A 204 -29.52 13.17 16.54
C GLN A 204 -28.85 14.55 16.45
N LYS A 205 -29.63 15.64 16.48
CA LYS A 205 -29.10 17.02 16.56
C LYS A 205 -28.30 17.22 17.85
N ALA A 206 -28.84 16.79 19.00
CA ALA A 206 -28.15 16.88 20.30
C ALA A 206 -26.84 16.08 20.33
N LEU A 207 -26.85 14.84 19.82
CA LEU A 207 -25.65 13.99 19.73
C LEU A 207 -24.56 14.61 18.83
N ARG A 208 -24.93 15.22 17.70
CA ARG A 208 -23.99 15.90 16.81
C ARG A 208 -23.34 17.11 17.48
N GLY A 209 -24.13 17.99 18.12
CA GLY A 209 -23.60 19.15 18.85
C GLY A 209 -22.70 18.75 20.02
N ALA A 210 -22.98 17.64 20.70
CA ALA A 210 -22.11 17.09 21.74
C ALA A 210 -20.77 16.54 21.19
N SER A 211 -20.76 15.99 19.97
CA SER A 211 -19.55 15.53 19.28
C SER A 211 -18.65 16.70 18.88
N GLU A 212 -19.22 17.70 18.21
CA GLU A 212 -18.48 18.87 17.69
C GLU A 212 -17.80 19.64 18.84
N LYS A 213 -18.50 19.87 19.97
CA LYS A 213 -17.93 20.50 21.17
C LYS A 213 -16.79 19.70 21.81
N ARG A 214 -16.76 18.38 21.63
CA ARG A 214 -15.71 17.51 22.18
C ARG A 214 -14.42 17.56 21.34
N MET A 215 -14.54 17.73 20.02
CA MET A 215 -13.40 17.90 19.11
C MET A 215 -12.71 19.26 19.29
N GLU A 216 -13.47 20.33 19.55
CA GLU A 216 -12.94 21.68 19.81
C GLU A 216 -12.10 21.73 21.12
N MET A 217 -12.56 21.04 22.16
CA MET A 217 -11.89 20.98 23.46
C MET A 217 -10.58 20.16 23.44
N ASP A 218 -10.49 19.13 22.59
CA ASP A 218 -9.26 18.35 22.42
C ASP A 218 -8.23 19.10 21.54
N SER A 219 -8.71 19.80 20.51
CA SER A 219 -7.91 20.64 19.62
C SER A 219 -7.19 21.78 20.37
N THR A 220 -7.90 22.45 21.29
CA THR A 220 -7.35 23.57 22.07
C THR A 220 -6.30 23.11 23.09
N ASN A 221 -6.50 21.98 23.78
CA ASN A 221 -5.49 21.38 24.65
C ASN A 221 -4.20 21.01 23.88
N LYS A 222 -4.32 20.45 22.67
CA LYS A 222 -3.18 20.07 21.84
C LYS A 222 -2.32 21.26 21.43
N ILE A 223 -2.93 22.40 21.11
CA ILE A 223 -2.24 23.66 20.77
C ILE A 223 -1.47 24.22 21.99
N ASN A 224 -2.06 24.18 23.18
CA ASN A 224 -1.42 24.71 24.39
C ASN A 224 -0.18 23.90 24.80
N ASN A 225 -0.24 22.56 24.70
CA ASN A 225 0.95 21.72 24.93
C ASN A 225 2.09 21.99 23.93
N LEU A 226 1.77 22.26 22.65
CA LEU A 226 2.78 22.60 21.64
C LEU A 226 3.46 23.96 21.91
N LYS A 227 2.70 24.97 22.38
CA LYS A 227 3.30 26.25 22.79
C LYS A 227 4.26 26.09 23.98
N ASN A 228 3.85 25.34 25.00
CA ASN A 228 4.66 25.11 26.19
C ASN A 228 5.94 24.30 25.89
N ALA A 229 5.88 23.38 24.92
CA ALA A 229 7.06 22.64 24.46
C ALA A 229 8.08 23.53 23.71
N SER A 230 7.65 24.64 23.11
CA SER A 230 8.52 25.50 22.30
C SER A 230 9.29 26.57 23.09
N LEU A 231 8.98 26.79 24.38
CA LEU A 231 9.61 27.80 25.23
C LEU A 231 10.80 27.29 26.07
N LYS A 232 11.31 26.09 25.77
CA LYS A 232 12.48 25.49 26.44
C LYS A 232 13.68 25.35 25.49
N LYS A 233 14.10 26.47 24.89
CA LYS A 233 15.25 26.50 23.96
C LYS A 233 16.25 27.64 24.19
N ASP A 234 16.15 28.30 25.35
CA ASP A 234 17.04 29.39 25.77
C ASP A 234 18.00 28.94 26.90
N ASP A 235 18.37 27.65 26.94
CA ASP A 235 19.55 27.20 27.68
C ASP A 235 20.80 27.67 26.92
N ILE A 236 21.34 28.80 27.39
CA ILE A 236 22.38 29.58 26.71
C ILE A 236 23.69 28.79 26.61
N LEU A 237 24.10 28.45 25.39
CA LEU A 237 25.50 28.20 25.08
C LEU A 237 26.23 29.55 25.02
N GLU A 238 27.15 29.79 25.95
CA GLU A 238 27.97 30.99 25.91
C GLU A 238 28.85 31.02 24.64
N PRO A 239 29.05 32.19 24.01
CA PRO A 239 29.86 32.29 22.80
C PRO A 239 31.34 32.06 23.13
N ILE A 240 31.84 30.86 22.79
CA ILE A 240 33.26 30.50 22.84
C ILE A 240 34.09 31.63 22.22
N SER A 241 35.16 32.05 22.90
CA SER A 241 35.93 33.20 22.45
C SER A 241 36.63 32.91 21.11
N VAL A 242 36.79 33.95 20.28
CA VAL A 242 37.51 33.84 19.00
C VAL A 242 38.96 33.37 19.20
N GLN A 243 39.52 33.58 20.39
CA GLN A 243 40.86 33.16 20.78
C GLN A 243 40.95 31.65 21.03
N GLU A 244 39.97 31.05 21.71
CA GLU A 244 39.89 29.59 21.90
C GLU A 244 39.65 28.86 20.58
N ALA A 245 38.80 29.41 19.70
CA ALA A 245 38.53 28.85 18.38
C ALA A 245 39.79 28.81 17.49
N ALA A 246 40.67 29.81 17.58
CA ALA A 246 41.96 29.81 16.87
C ALA A 246 42.92 28.74 17.40
N LEU A 247 43.04 28.62 18.73
CA LEU A 247 43.96 27.67 19.38
C LEU A 247 43.57 26.21 19.09
N TYR A 248 42.27 25.93 18.91
CA TYR A 248 41.77 24.61 18.50
C TYR A 248 42.07 24.26 17.03
N LEU A 249 42.33 25.26 16.17
CA LEU A 249 42.67 25.05 14.75
C LEU A 249 44.16 24.77 14.55
N GLU A 250 45.05 25.48 15.25
CA GLU A 250 46.51 25.27 15.14
C GLU A 250 46.92 23.85 15.56
N HIS A 251 46.36 23.33 16.65
CA HIS A 251 46.64 21.96 17.11
C HIS A 251 46.20 20.89 16.09
N ARG A 252 45.27 21.21 15.17
CA ARG A 252 44.77 20.30 14.13
C ARG A 252 45.53 20.38 12.80
N ILE A 253 46.53 21.23 12.69
CA ILE A 253 47.40 21.38 11.52
C ILE A 253 48.81 20.79 11.79
N SER A 254 49.12 20.47 13.05
CA SER A 254 50.42 19.93 13.50
C SER A 254 50.45 18.40 13.69
N ASN A 255 49.41 17.67 13.25
CA ASN A 255 49.28 16.20 13.29
C ASN A 255 48.65 15.71 11.97
#